data_AF-A0A4Y2CGE5-F1
#
_entry.id   AF-A0A4Y2CGE5-F1
#
_cell.length_a   1.000
_cell.length_b   1.000
_cell.length_c   1.000
_cell.angle_alpha   90.00
_cell.angle_beta   90.00
_cell.angle_gamma   90.00
#
_symmetry.space_group_name_H-M   'P 1'
#
loop_
_entity.id
_entity.type
_entity.pdbx_description
1 polymer ?
#
loop_
_entity_poly.entity_id
_entity_poly.type
_entity_poly.pdbx_seq_one_letter_code
_entity_poly.pdbx_strand_id
1 'polypeptide(L)'
;MNVEHPPLAETHKIIIPPFHIKLGLVKNLVKAMDKNGSAFKYLHEKFPRLSVAKIKEGVFVGPQIKQLFRDPKFEKLLRSKEKQVWDAFYQVSTNFLGRDKAENYKDLVEDMLALFQDFGCNMS
;
A
#
# COMPACT_ATOMS: atom_id res chain seq x y z
N MET A 1 32.39 25.25 -8.85
CA MET A 1 32.07 25.47 -7.42
C MET A 1 30.77 24.72 -7.16
N ASN A 2 30.85 23.53 -6.59
CA ASN A 2 29.67 22.76 -6.20
C ASN A 2 29.20 23.25 -4.85
N VAL A 3 27.93 23.65 -4.77
CA VAL A 3 27.27 23.98 -3.52
C VAL A 3 26.82 22.67 -2.89
N GLU A 4 27.60 22.19 -1.92
CA GLU A 4 27.16 21.12 -1.02
C GLU A 4 26.18 21.72 -0.01
N HIS A 5 24.88 21.61 -0.27
CA HIS A 5 23.88 21.87 0.76
C HIS A 5 23.83 20.65 1.69
N PRO A 6 24.01 20.84 3.02
CA PRO A 6 23.76 19.77 3.97
C PRO A 6 22.30 19.29 3.86
N PRO A 7 22.01 18.01 4.12
CA PRO A 7 20.64 17.51 4.11
C PRO A 7 19.76 18.30 5.08
N LEU A 8 18.59 18.76 4.62
CA LEU A 8 17.64 19.57 5.39
C LEU A 8 17.07 18.87 6.65
N ALA A 9 17.36 17.58 6.85
CA ALA A 9 17.06 16.86 8.08
C ALA A 9 17.95 15.62 8.22
N GLU A 10 18.28 15.26 9.47
CA GLU A 10 18.92 13.99 9.84
C GLU A 10 18.02 12.82 9.40
N THR A 11 18.59 11.84 8.71
CA THR A 11 17.89 10.64 8.19
C THR A 11 17.15 9.82 9.27
N HIS A 12 17.52 9.97 10.54
CA HIS A 12 16.83 9.37 11.69
C HIS A 12 15.52 10.08 12.10
N LYS A 13 15.26 11.29 11.57
CA LYS A 13 14.05 12.09 11.84
C LYS A 13 12.99 12.01 10.73
N ILE A 14 13.29 11.33 9.63
CA ILE A 14 12.32 11.10 8.54
C ILE A 14 11.54 9.82 8.86
N ILE A 15 10.67 9.90 9.88
CA ILE A 15 9.84 8.79 10.40
C ILE A 15 8.52 8.67 9.64
N ILE A 16 8.58 8.80 8.32
CA ILE A 16 7.49 8.46 7.41
C ILE A 16 8.23 8.00 6.17
N PRO A 17 8.28 6.70 5.81
CA PRO A 17 8.83 6.41 4.51
C PRO A 17 7.94 7.10 3.47
N PRO A 18 8.53 7.53 2.35
CA PRO A 18 7.89 8.46 1.43
C PRO A 18 6.46 8.01 1.15
N PHE A 19 5.49 8.91 1.27
CA PHE A 19 4.10 8.68 0.90
C PHE A 19 3.96 7.98 -0.47
N HIS A 20 4.91 8.25 -1.38
CA HIS A 20 5.09 7.58 -2.67
C HIS A 20 5.22 6.05 -2.59
N ILE A 21 5.85 5.49 -1.55
CA ILE A 21 5.96 4.04 -1.34
C ILE A 21 4.59 3.44 -1.05
N LYS A 22 3.80 4.06 -0.15
CA LYS A 22 2.44 3.59 0.15
C LYS A 22 1.51 3.68 -1.05
N LEU A 23 1.62 4.75 -1.83
CA LEU A 23 0.90 4.90 -3.10
C LEU A 23 1.30 3.80 -4.10
N GLY A 24 2.59 3.53 -4.25
CA GLY A 24 3.11 2.49 -5.15
C GLY A 24 2.61 1.09 -4.78
N LEU A 25 2.63 0.74 -3.49
CA LEU A 25 2.18 -0.58 -3.02
C LEU A 25 0.68 -0.81 -3.26
N VAL A 26 -0.18 0.16 -2.93
CA VAL A 26 -1.63 0.05 -3.23
C VAL A 26 -1.87 -0.06 -4.72
N LYS A 27 -1.13 0.74 -5.52
CA LYS A 27 -1.22 0.71 -6.97
C LYS A 27 -0.94 -0.69 -7.50
N ASN A 28 0.18 -1.29 -7.08
CA ASN A 28 0.62 -2.59 -7.57
C ASN A 28 -0.30 -3.72 -7.10
N LEU A 29 -0.79 -3.66 -5.86
CA LEU A 29 -1.79 -4.60 -5.35
C LEU A 29 -3.05 -4.57 -6.20
N VAL A 30 -3.64 -3.40 -6.41
CA VAL A 30 -4.90 -3.27 -7.17
C VAL A 30 -4.72 -3.68 -8.63
N LYS A 31 -3.53 -3.48 -9.21
CA LYS A 31 -3.17 -4.00 -10.54
C LYS A 31 -3.13 -5.53 -10.58
N ALA A 32 -2.62 -6.19 -9.54
CA ALA A 32 -2.56 -7.65 -9.46
C ALA A 32 -3.89 -8.31 -9.06
N MET A 33 -4.82 -7.60 -8.41
CA MET A 33 -6.14 -8.12 -8.01
C MET A 33 -6.97 -8.69 -9.17
N ASP A 34 -7.83 -9.67 -8.89
CA ASP A 34 -8.78 -10.20 -9.86
C ASP A 34 -9.82 -9.13 -10.23
N LYS A 35 -9.83 -8.70 -11.50
CA LYS A 35 -10.74 -7.67 -12.01
C LYS A 35 -12.21 -8.09 -12.00
N ASN A 36 -12.48 -9.40 -11.95
CA ASN A 36 -13.82 -9.96 -11.79
C ASN A 36 -14.17 -10.23 -10.32
N GLY A 37 -13.21 -10.07 -9.41
CA GLY A 37 -13.33 -10.31 -7.98
C GLY A 37 -14.25 -9.33 -7.26
N SER A 38 -14.80 -9.79 -6.13
CA SER A 38 -15.70 -9.02 -5.26
C SER A 38 -15.04 -7.76 -4.73
N ALA A 39 -13.79 -7.84 -4.28
CA ALA A 39 -13.04 -6.70 -3.78
C ALA A 39 -12.82 -5.64 -4.88
N PHE A 40 -12.46 -6.05 -6.10
CA PHE A 40 -12.26 -5.11 -7.21
C PHE A 40 -13.56 -4.43 -7.64
N LYS A 41 -14.66 -5.18 -7.75
CA LYS A 41 -16.00 -4.61 -8.01
C LYS A 41 -16.41 -3.60 -6.94
N TYR A 42 -16.14 -3.91 -5.67
CA TYR A 42 -16.44 -2.99 -4.58
C TYR A 42 -15.62 -1.69 -4.63
N LEU A 43 -14.39 -1.69 -5.17
CA LEU A 43 -13.64 -0.44 -5.38
C LEU A 43 -14.40 0.52 -6.32
N HIS A 44 -15.09 0.01 -7.34
CA HIS A 44 -15.93 0.82 -8.23
C HIS A 44 -17.14 1.41 -7.50
N GLU A 45 -17.81 0.59 -6.67
CA GLU A 45 -18.96 1.04 -5.86
C GLU A 45 -18.56 2.07 -4.81
N LYS A 46 -17.41 1.85 -4.15
CA LYS A 46 -16.90 2.69 -3.06
C LYS A 46 -16.45 4.06 -3.56
N PHE A 47 -15.83 4.10 -4.74
CA PHE A 47 -15.28 5.32 -5.33
C PHE A 47 -15.93 5.64 -6.68
N PRO A 48 -17.23 5.97 -6.71
CA PRO A 48 -17.98 6.17 -7.96
C PRO A 48 -17.48 7.39 -8.77
N ARG A 49 -16.72 8.30 -8.12
CA ARG A 49 -16.08 9.45 -8.77
C ARG A 49 -14.76 9.10 -9.47
N LEU A 50 -14.19 7.92 -9.22
CA LEU A 50 -13.02 7.44 -9.94
C LEU A 50 -13.45 6.74 -11.22
N SER A 51 -12.75 7.03 -12.32
CA SER A 51 -12.98 6.30 -13.56
C SER A 51 -12.54 4.84 -13.41
N VAL A 52 -13.12 3.96 -14.24
CA VAL A 52 -12.72 2.55 -14.29
C VAL A 52 -11.21 2.40 -14.55
N ALA A 53 -10.65 3.23 -15.44
CA ALA A 53 -9.23 3.26 -15.73
C ALA A 53 -8.38 3.62 -14.50
N LYS A 54 -8.78 4.64 -13.71
CA LYS A 54 -8.05 5.01 -12.49
C LYS A 54 -8.05 3.87 -11.46
N ILE A 55 -9.17 3.17 -11.30
CA ILE A 55 -9.25 2.01 -10.39
C ILE A 55 -8.39 0.86 -10.90
N LYS A 56 -8.47 0.50 -12.19
CA LYS A 56 -7.61 -0.55 -12.79
C LYS A 56 -6.13 -0.24 -12.65
N GLU A 57 -5.75 1.01 -12.84
CA GLU A 57 -4.38 1.48 -12.71
C GLU A 57 -3.95 1.70 -11.26
N GLY A 58 -4.83 1.46 -10.27
CA GLY A 58 -4.51 1.60 -8.86
C GLY A 58 -4.25 3.05 -8.42
N VAL A 59 -4.82 4.03 -9.12
CA VAL A 59 -4.61 5.46 -8.89
C VAL A 59 -5.55 5.95 -7.79
N PHE A 60 -5.05 5.97 -6.57
CA PHE A 60 -5.76 6.49 -5.39
C PHE A 60 -4.99 7.63 -4.75
N VAL A 61 -5.72 8.56 -4.15
CA VAL A 61 -5.11 9.60 -3.29
C VAL A 61 -5.05 9.12 -1.84
N GLY A 62 -4.19 9.77 -1.03
CA GLY A 62 -3.99 9.43 0.38
C GLY A 62 -5.29 9.26 1.18
N PRO A 63 -6.26 10.19 1.08
CA PRO A 63 -7.56 10.04 1.75
C PRO A 63 -8.34 8.79 1.35
N GLN A 64 -8.31 8.37 0.08
CA GLN A 64 -9.01 7.16 -0.41
C GLN A 64 -8.35 5.89 0.12
N ILE A 65 -7.02 5.87 0.13
CA ILE A 65 -6.26 4.76 0.74
C ILE A 65 -6.59 4.68 2.23
N LYS A 66 -6.58 5.81 2.95
CA LYS A 66 -6.93 5.84 4.37
C LYS A 66 -8.35 5.33 4.64
N GLN A 67 -9.29 5.58 3.72
CA GLN A 67 -10.64 5.03 3.80
C GLN A 67 -10.64 3.50 3.61
N LEU A 68 -9.89 2.96 2.64
CA LEU A 68 -9.78 1.51 2.44
C LEU A 68 -9.19 0.79 3.65
N PHE A 69 -8.15 1.36 4.25
CA PHE A 69 -7.54 0.85 5.49
C PHE A 69 -8.51 0.75 6.68
N ARG A 70 -9.59 1.53 6.66
CA ARG A 70 -10.61 1.58 7.72
C ARG A 70 -11.92 0.92 7.31
N ASP A 71 -11.95 0.24 6.16
CA ASP A 71 -13.17 -0.34 5.61
C ASP A 71 -13.21 -1.87 5.84
N PRO A 72 -13.86 -2.34 6.91
CA PRO A 72 -13.95 -3.77 7.18
C PRO A 72 -14.77 -4.52 6.13
N LYS A 73 -15.62 -3.83 5.35
CA LYS A 73 -16.34 -4.45 4.24
C LYS A 73 -15.38 -4.75 3.10
N PHE A 74 -14.42 -3.86 2.80
CA PHE A 74 -13.40 -4.15 1.79
C PHE A 74 -12.58 -5.37 2.18
N GLU A 75 -12.10 -5.43 3.43
CA GLU A 75 -11.29 -6.53 3.92
C GLU A 75 -12.00 -7.89 3.82
N LYS A 76 -13.30 -7.94 4.14
CA LYS A 76 -14.12 -9.16 4.01
C LYS A 76 -14.33 -9.63 2.57
N LEU A 77 -14.14 -8.75 1.59
CA LEU A 77 -14.33 -9.07 0.17
C LEU A 77 -13.04 -9.56 -0.51
N LEU A 78 -11.89 -9.46 0.16
CA LEU A 78 -10.61 -9.95 -0.31
C LEU A 78 -10.59 -11.48 -0.29
N ARG A 79 -10.11 -12.11 -1.36
CA ARG A 79 -9.90 -13.57 -1.39
C ARG A 79 -8.64 -13.97 -0.64
N SER A 80 -8.44 -15.27 -0.38
CA SER A 80 -7.35 -15.76 0.48
C SER A 80 -5.97 -15.18 0.16
N LYS A 81 -5.54 -15.16 -1.12
CA LYS A 81 -4.25 -14.58 -1.51
C LYS A 81 -4.23 -13.05 -1.40
N GLU A 82 -5.27 -12.37 -1.89
CA GLU A 82 -5.41 -10.91 -1.79
C GLU A 82 -5.39 -10.44 -0.33
N LYS A 83 -6.04 -11.20 0.55
CA LYS A 83 -6.12 -10.94 1.98
C LYS A 83 -4.76 -11.08 2.66
N GLN A 84 -4.00 -12.13 2.36
CA GLN A 84 -2.64 -12.29 2.91
C GLN A 84 -1.74 -11.10 2.56
N VAL A 85 -1.74 -10.70 1.28
CA VAL A 85 -0.96 -9.55 0.81
C VAL A 85 -1.43 -8.25 1.47
N TRP A 86 -2.76 -8.06 1.58
CA TRP A 86 -3.33 -6.89 2.25
C TRP A 86 -2.98 -6.83 3.74
N ASP A 87 -3.06 -7.95 4.45
CA ASP A 87 -2.78 -8.04 5.88
C ASP A 87 -1.28 -7.76 6.15
N ALA A 88 -0.37 -8.29 5.32
CA ALA A 88 1.06 -7.96 5.38
C ALA A 88 1.32 -6.48 5.10
N PHE A 89 0.68 -5.92 4.09
CA PHE A 89 0.75 -4.49 3.80
C PHE A 89 0.18 -3.64 4.95
N TYR A 90 -0.88 -4.10 5.61
CA TYR A 90 -1.47 -3.45 6.76
C TYR A 90 -0.49 -3.45 7.94
N GLN A 91 0.10 -4.60 8.27
CA GLN A 91 1.11 -4.75 9.32
C GLN A 91 2.29 -3.82 9.12
N VAL A 92 2.90 -3.79 7.93
CA VAL A 92 3.98 -2.84 7.61
C VAL A 92 3.47 -1.40 7.73
N SER A 93 2.26 -1.14 7.24
CA SER A 93 1.63 0.18 7.30
C SER A 93 1.30 0.69 8.71
N THR A 94 1.15 -0.18 9.70
CA THR A 94 0.87 0.20 11.09
C THR A 94 2.12 0.17 11.97
N ASN A 95 2.99 -0.81 11.76
CA ASN A 95 4.13 -1.11 12.64
C ASN A 95 5.46 -0.48 12.16
N PHE A 96 5.56 -0.14 10.88
CA PHE A 96 6.73 0.53 10.31
C PHE A 96 6.45 1.97 9.87
N LEU A 97 5.24 2.23 9.32
CA LEU A 97 4.79 3.57 8.91
C LEU A 97 4.10 4.36 10.04
N GLY A 98 3.94 3.73 11.21
CA GLY A 98 3.37 4.34 12.41
C GLY A 98 4.35 5.27 13.13
N ARG A 99 3.91 5.84 14.26
CA ARG A 99 4.72 6.76 15.07
C ARG A 99 5.93 6.06 15.73
N ASP A 100 5.76 4.77 16.05
CA ASP A 100 6.78 3.92 16.66
C ASP A 100 7.13 2.78 15.70
N LYS A 101 8.43 2.52 15.51
CA LYS A 101 8.91 1.40 14.69
C LYS A 101 9.00 0.15 15.56
N ALA A 102 8.38 -0.94 15.12
CA ALA A 102 8.58 -2.24 15.76
C ALA A 102 10.03 -2.72 15.57
N GLU A 103 10.61 -3.42 16.55
CA GLU A 103 11.98 -3.94 16.48
C GLU A 103 12.17 -4.91 15.29
N ASN A 104 11.13 -5.68 14.96
CA ASN A 104 11.10 -6.65 13.87
C ASN A 104 10.63 -6.07 12.52
N TYR A 105 10.71 -4.74 12.31
CA TYR A 105 10.19 -4.13 11.08
C TYR A 105 10.85 -4.64 9.80
N LYS A 106 12.12 -5.07 9.86
CA LYS A 106 12.84 -5.60 8.70
C LYS A 106 12.21 -6.89 8.21
N ASP A 107 11.96 -7.81 9.13
CA ASP A 107 11.31 -9.10 8.86
C ASP A 107 9.91 -8.88 8.27
N LEU A 108 9.13 -7.95 8.85
CA LEU A 108 7.80 -7.59 8.33
C LEU A 108 7.85 -7.05 6.90
N VAL A 109 8.88 -6.25 6.57
CA VAL A 109 9.06 -5.73 5.21
C VAL A 109 9.49 -6.84 4.26
N GLU A 110 10.42 -7.71 4.64
CA GLU A 110 10.86 -8.85 3.83
C GLU A 110 9.71 -9.82 3.52
N ASP A 111 8.91 -10.18 4.53
CA ASP A 111 7.73 -11.03 4.38
C ASP A 111 6.71 -10.39 3.43
N MET A 112 6.43 -9.09 3.60
CA MET A 112 5.53 -8.36 2.71
C MET A 112 6.07 -8.37 1.27
N LEU A 113 7.36 -8.13 1.06
CA LEU A 113 7.96 -8.12 -0.28
C LEU A 113 7.84 -9.50 -0.95
N ALA A 114 8.10 -10.58 -0.21
CA ALA A 114 7.95 -11.95 -0.72
C ALA A 114 6.50 -12.25 -1.12
N LEU A 115 5.52 -11.85 -0.31
CA LEU A 115 4.09 -12.00 -0.61
C LEU A 115 3.66 -11.17 -1.83
N PHE A 116 4.15 -9.94 -1.95
CA PHE A 116 3.89 -9.09 -3.12
C PHE A 116 4.45 -9.74 -4.40
N GLN A 117 5.65 -10.30 -4.34
CA GLN A 117 6.26 -10.99 -5.47
C GLN A 117 5.50 -12.26 -5.87
N ASP A 118 5.13 -13.13 -4.91
CA ASP A 118 4.32 -14.34 -5.20
C ASP A 118 2.95 -13.99 -5.80
N PHE A 119 2.35 -12.90 -5.35
CA PHE A 119 1.08 -12.43 -5.87
C PHE A 119 1.16 -11.80 -7.27
N GLY A 120 2.37 -11.50 -7.77
CA GLY A 120 2.58 -10.88 -9.07
C GLY A 120 2.48 -9.35 -9.05
N CYS A 121 2.67 -8.71 -7.90
CA CYS A 121 2.82 -7.26 -7.82
C CYS A 121 4.17 -6.84 -8.42
N ASN A 122 4.16 -5.96 -9.43
CA ASN A 122 5.40 -5.38 -9.96
C ASN A 122 6.02 -4.43 -8.94
N MET A 123 7.22 -4.73 -8.45
CA MET A 123 7.97 -3.91 -7.49
C MET A 123 8.99 -2.99 -8.20
N SER A 124 8.63 -2.42 -9.34
CA SER A 124 9.47 -1.51 -10.14
C SER A 124 9.49 -0.09 -9.60
#